data_AF-A0A7R8WAT5-F1
#
_entry.id   AF-A0A7R8WAT5-F1
#
_cell.length_a   1.000
_cell.length_b   1.000
_cell.length_c   1.000
_cell.angle_alpha   90.00
_cell.angle_beta   90.00
_cell.angle_gamma   90.00
#
_symmetry.space_group_name_H-M   'P 1'
#
loop_
_entity.id
_entity.type
_entity.pdbx_description
1 polymer ?
#
loop_
_entity_poly.entity_id
_entity_poly.type
_entity_poly.pdbx_seq_one_letter_code
_entity_poly.pdbx_strand_id
1 'polypeptide(L)'
;MEVSSEVAGEASSGDGATGGMNSIVSNHLATTNGSGGAGDGSATSCSAPTGTNSSSQLLFSEEQLNEAIRHCELEELSAPNCQPPPPVYLRLLALYLLKNDLSNAKWLWKRIPPAVKSNHSELQSLWRVGTALWFQDPPTAFLAMRERTWSTEISDIVRTLEERWRNRMLDLVEESYSTITADSLSRLTGIVEHEEVRAIASKRGWICLECSRDQVKSQQASSSSSMPVPSLITLIQVKPGKKSRERSPQRRNLQFLTEEHLARLADTVSYLET
;
A
#
# COMPACT_ATOMS: atom_id res chain seq x y z
N MET A 1 38.55 1.86 -32.66
CA MET A 1 39.79 1.31 -32.09
C MET A 1 39.45 0.94 -30.65
N GLU A 2 39.25 -0.32 -30.28
CA GLU A 2 39.23 -1.60 -31.01
C GLU A 2 38.03 -2.41 -30.46
N VAL A 3 37.12 -3.01 -31.26
CA VAL A 3 37.17 -4.32 -31.97
C VAL A 3 37.83 -5.50 -31.23
N SER A 4 37.02 -6.47 -30.82
CA SER A 4 37.34 -7.90 -30.61
C SER A 4 36.04 -8.70 -30.72
N SER A 5 36.05 -9.87 -31.37
CA SER A 5 35.05 -10.05 -32.45
C SER A 5 34.58 -11.47 -32.82
N GLU A 6 34.71 -12.47 -31.93
CA GLU A 6 34.29 -13.86 -32.22
C GLU A 6 32.97 -14.22 -31.53
N VAL A 7 31.93 -14.83 -32.12
CA VAL A 7 31.71 -15.57 -33.40
C VAL A 7 32.09 -17.05 -33.41
N ALA A 8 31.24 -17.88 -32.81
CA ALA A 8 30.78 -19.16 -33.35
C ALA A 8 29.42 -19.55 -32.71
N GLY A 9 28.45 -20.19 -33.39
CA GLY A 9 28.38 -20.45 -34.84
C GLY A 9 28.03 -21.89 -35.24
N GLU A 10 26.93 -22.46 -34.75
CA GLU A 10 26.41 -23.72 -35.31
C GLU A 10 24.88 -23.79 -35.26
N ALA A 11 24.29 -24.51 -36.21
CA ALA A 11 22.85 -24.65 -36.38
C ALA A 11 22.49 -26.11 -36.71
N SER A 12 21.34 -26.59 -36.24
CA SER A 12 20.78 -27.85 -36.70
C SER A 12 19.25 -27.81 -36.64
N SER A 13 18.62 -28.16 -37.76
CA SER A 13 17.17 -28.37 -37.87
C SER A 13 16.84 -29.84 -37.63
N GLY A 14 15.69 -30.12 -37.03
CA GLY A 14 15.31 -31.49 -36.64
C GLY A 14 13.79 -31.70 -36.60
N ASP A 15 13.13 -31.56 -37.75
CA ASP A 15 11.77 -32.08 -37.92
C ASP A 15 11.76 -33.60 -37.85
N GLY A 16 10.81 -34.19 -37.11
CA GLY A 16 10.74 -35.64 -36.91
C GLY A 16 9.41 -36.09 -36.31
N ALA A 17 8.44 -36.40 -37.16
CA ALA A 17 7.10 -36.86 -36.74
C ALA A 17 6.73 -38.21 -37.38
N THR A 18 6.71 -39.29 -36.58
CA THR A 18 6.17 -40.62 -36.95
C THR A 18 5.76 -41.42 -35.73
N GLY A 19 4.58 -42.07 -35.76
CA GLY A 19 4.20 -43.28 -34.97
C GLY A 19 4.31 -43.26 -33.43
N GLY A 20 3.28 -43.53 -32.61
CA GLY A 20 1.94 -44.05 -32.88
C GLY A 20 1.83 -45.57 -32.67
N MET A 21 1.51 -46.01 -31.44
CA MET A 21 1.04 -47.38 -31.15
C MET A 21 0.19 -47.46 -29.87
N ASN A 22 -1.02 -47.99 -30.08
CA ASN A 22 -2.04 -48.53 -29.17
C ASN A 22 -1.64 -48.94 -27.73
N SER A 23 -2.55 -48.71 -26.77
CA SER A 23 -3.37 -49.83 -26.26
C SER A 23 -4.69 -49.36 -25.65
N ILE A 24 -5.71 -50.22 -25.71
CA ILE A 24 -7.04 -50.03 -25.13
C ILE A 24 -7.21 -51.04 -23.99
N VAL A 25 -7.70 -50.61 -22.82
CA VAL A 25 -8.45 -51.48 -21.90
C VAL A 25 -9.65 -50.71 -21.36
N SER A 26 -10.85 -51.26 -21.57
CA SER A 26 -12.10 -50.81 -20.98
C SER A 26 -12.67 -51.92 -20.10
N ASN A 27 -13.17 -51.57 -18.90
CA ASN A 27 -14.23 -52.27 -18.15
C ASN A 27 -14.60 -51.37 -16.95
N HIS A 28 -15.83 -51.01 -16.55
CA HIS A 28 -17.23 -51.38 -16.87
C HIS A 28 -17.98 -52.08 -15.71
N LEU A 29 -18.90 -51.32 -15.09
CA LEU A 29 -20.17 -51.72 -14.44
C LEU A 29 -20.20 -52.39 -13.03
N ALA A 30 -20.98 -51.76 -12.13
CA ALA A 30 -21.90 -52.30 -11.08
C ALA A 30 -22.06 -51.22 -9.96
N THR A 31 -23.21 -50.68 -9.51
CA THR A 31 -24.66 -50.99 -9.51
C THR A 31 -25.19 -51.63 -8.20
N THR A 32 -26.32 -51.09 -7.70
CA THR A 32 -27.23 -51.54 -6.60
C THR A 32 -27.11 -50.95 -5.17
N ASN A 33 -28.15 -50.18 -4.82
CA ASN A 33 -29.12 -50.33 -3.70
C ASN A 33 -28.77 -50.19 -2.19
N GLY A 34 -29.50 -49.25 -1.56
CA GLY A 34 -30.26 -49.46 -0.31
C GLY A 34 -29.59 -49.05 1.02
N SER A 35 -30.32 -48.91 2.14
CA SER A 35 -31.76 -48.63 2.38
C SER A 35 -32.01 -48.46 3.89
N GLY A 36 -32.83 -47.49 4.30
CA GLY A 36 -33.48 -47.46 5.63
C GLY A 36 -32.64 -46.95 6.81
N GLY A 37 -33.30 -46.24 7.74
CA GLY A 37 -32.68 -45.71 8.96
C GLY A 37 -33.42 -44.50 9.54
N ALA A 38 -34.61 -44.70 10.09
CA ALA A 38 -35.34 -43.65 10.83
C ALA A 38 -34.91 -43.64 12.31
N GLY A 39 -34.93 -42.46 12.93
CA GLY A 39 -34.64 -42.29 14.36
C GLY A 39 -34.99 -40.89 14.87
N ASP A 40 -36.05 -40.80 15.68
CA ASP A 40 -36.44 -39.57 16.37
C ASP A 40 -35.49 -39.24 17.54
N GLY A 41 -35.26 -37.96 17.85
CA GLY A 41 -34.33 -37.62 18.93
C GLY A 41 -34.15 -36.14 19.29
N SER A 42 -35.10 -35.58 20.04
CA SER A 42 -34.98 -34.38 20.90
C SER A 42 -34.58 -33.03 20.27
N ALA A 43 -35.27 -31.97 20.71
CA ALA A 43 -34.82 -30.60 20.49
C ALA A 43 -33.76 -30.18 21.53
N THR A 44 -32.79 -29.38 21.09
CA THR A 44 -31.90 -28.58 21.96
C THR A 44 -31.67 -27.21 21.32
N SER A 45 -32.46 -26.23 21.74
CA SER A 45 -32.29 -24.82 21.34
C SER A 45 -31.17 -24.17 22.14
N CYS A 46 -30.01 -23.96 21.51
CA CYS A 46 -28.86 -23.26 22.10
C CYS A 46 -28.54 -21.95 21.35
N SER A 47 -29.36 -20.92 21.59
CA SER A 47 -29.16 -19.58 21.04
C SER A 47 -28.12 -18.77 21.81
N ALA A 48 -26.87 -18.68 21.33
CA ALA A 48 -25.92 -17.59 21.65
C ALA A 48 -24.60 -17.74 20.83
N PRO A 49 -23.79 -16.67 20.65
CA PRO A 49 -24.07 -15.24 20.89
C PRO A 49 -24.10 -14.40 19.60
N THR A 50 -24.82 -13.28 19.64
CA THR A 50 -24.71 -12.22 18.61
C THR A 50 -23.56 -11.28 18.96
N GLY A 51 -22.59 -11.15 18.04
CA GLY A 51 -21.44 -10.27 18.20
C GLY A 51 -20.33 -10.85 19.08
N THR A 52 -19.11 -10.28 19.02
CA THR A 52 -18.70 -9.09 18.27
C THR A 52 -17.84 -9.43 17.06
N ASN A 53 -17.98 -8.65 15.98
CA ASN A 53 -16.83 -8.42 15.10
C ASN A 53 -15.73 -7.80 15.96
N SER A 54 -14.64 -8.53 16.19
CA SER A 54 -13.39 -7.96 16.70
C SER A 54 -12.77 -7.11 15.58
N SER A 55 -13.37 -5.95 15.32
CA SER A 55 -12.90 -4.96 14.36
C SER A 55 -11.45 -4.66 14.67
N SER A 56 -10.54 -5.20 13.86
CA SER A 56 -9.11 -5.23 14.12
C SER A 56 -8.50 -3.85 13.92
N GLN A 57 -8.74 -2.97 14.89
CA GLN A 57 -8.00 -1.75 15.12
C GLN A 57 -6.61 -2.10 15.66
N LEU A 58 -5.78 -2.66 14.80
CA LEU A 58 -4.33 -2.53 14.92
C LEU A 58 -3.94 -1.09 14.56
N LEU A 59 -4.38 -0.15 15.40
CA LEU A 59 -3.76 1.16 15.57
C LEU A 59 -2.38 0.95 16.19
N PHE A 60 -1.48 0.31 15.44
CA PHE A 60 -0.08 0.13 15.81
C PHE A 60 0.48 1.48 16.27
N SER A 61 0.86 1.59 17.55
CA SER A 61 1.64 2.75 17.98
C SER A 61 2.94 2.81 17.18
N GLU A 62 3.54 3.99 17.06
CA GLU A 62 4.79 4.12 16.32
C GLU A 62 5.90 3.26 16.96
N GLU A 63 5.88 3.13 18.29
CA GLU A 63 6.73 2.24 19.07
C GLU A 63 6.52 0.75 18.71
N GLN A 64 5.27 0.28 18.68
CA GLN A 64 4.94 -1.09 18.29
C GLN A 64 5.37 -1.41 16.85
N LEU A 65 5.20 -0.46 15.93
CA LEU A 65 5.65 -0.60 14.54
C LEU A 65 7.17 -0.65 14.44
N ASN A 66 7.89 0.22 15.17
CA ASN A 66 9.35 0.22 15.21
C ASN A 66 9.91 -1.06 15.82
N GLU A 67 9.30 -1.61 16.87
CA GLU A 67 9.76 -2.87 17.49
C GLU A 67 9.42 -4.10 16.63
N ALA A 68 8.27 -4.11 15.95
CA ALA A 68 7.96 -5.14 14.96
C ALA A 68 8.94 -5.14 13.78
N ILE A 69 9.41 -3.95 13.35
CA ILE A 69 10.46 -3.82 12.32
C ILE A 69 11.78 -4.39 12.85
N ARG A 70 12.24 -3.97 14.04
CA ARG A 70 13.48 -4.48 14.67
C ARG A 70 13.50 -6.01 14.81
N HIS A 71 12.36 -6.60 15.20
CA HIS A 71 12.23 -8.06 15.29
C HIS A 71 12.46 -8.71 13.92
N CYS A 72 11.82 -8.20 12.87
CA CYS A 72 11.99 -8.72 11.51
C CYS A 72 13.40 -8.46 10.95
N GLU A 73 14.05 -7.34 11.30
CA GLU A 73 15.45 -7.06 10.96
C GLU A 73 16.41 -8.03 11.67
N LEU A 74 16.14 -8.39 12.93
CA LEU A 74 16.93 -9.38 13.67
C LEU A 74 16.73 -10.80 13.12
N GLU A 75 15.50 -11.18 12.73
CA GLU A 75 15.20 -12.43 12.02
C GLU A 75 15.92 -12.49 10.65
N GLU A 76 16.05 -11.36 9.96
CA GLU A 76 16.75 -11.25 8.67
C GLU A 76 18.28 -11.42 8.83
N LEU A 77 18.86 -10.83 9.89
CA LEU A 77 20.30 -10.89 10.20
C LEU A 77 20.76 -12.18 10.87
N SER A 78 19.89 -12.85 11.64
CA SER A 78 20.21 -14.12 12.34
C SER A 78 20.02 -15.37 11.48
N ALA A 79 19.54 -15.22 10.24
CA ALA A 79 19.27 -16.33 9.35
C ALA A 79 20.55 -17.10 8.93
N PRO A 80 20.52 -18.45 8.96
CA PRO A 80 21.65 -19.26 8.52
C PRO A 80 21.99 -19.00 7.05
N ASN A 81 23.29 -19.06 6.73
CA ASN A 81 23.85 -18.80 5.39
C ASN A 81 23.49 -17.40 4.81
N CYS A 82 23.10 -16.44 5.66
CA CYS A 82 22.65 -15.10 5.26
C CYS A 82 21.45 -15.10 4.27
N GLN A 83 20.63 -16.17 4.28
CA GLN A 83 19.46 -16.29 3.41
C GLN A 83 18.18 -16.53 4.25
N PRO A 84 17.55 -15.47 4.80
CA PRO A 84 16.29 -15.58 5.52
C PRO A 84 15.14 -16.11 4.65
N PRO A 85 14.13 -16.73 5.28
CA PRO A 85 13.02 -17.35 4.56
C PRO A 85 12.10 -16.28 3.94
N PRO A 86 11.44 -16.57 2.79
CA PRO A 86 10.58 -15.61 2.08
C PRO A 86 9.56 -14.81 2.92
N PRO A 87 8.84 -15.38 3.92
CA PRO A 87 7.91 -14.60 4.74
C PRO A 87 8.57 -13.48 5.56
N VAL A 88 9.83 -13.62 6.00
CA VAL A 88 10.53 -12.56 6.75
C VAL A 88 10.75 -11.33 5.86
N TYR A 89 11.23 -11.53 4.63
CA TYR A 89 11.36 -10.45 3.63
C TYR A 89 10.02 -9.77 3.31
N LEU A 90 8.96 -10.56 3.23
CA LEU A 90 7.61 -10.11 2.91
C LEU A 90 6.99 -9.26 4.02
N ARG A 91 7.10 -9.73 5.28
CA ARG A 91 6.66 -9.00 6.48
C ARG A 91 7.47 -7.72 6.69
N LEU A 92 8.80 -7.79 6.58
CA LEU A 92 9.68 -6.63 6.72
C LEU A 92 9.40 -5.56 5.65
N LEU A 93 9.17 -5.97 4.39
CA LEU A 93 8.77 -5.04 3.33
C LEU A 93 7.43 -4.36 3.64
N ALA A 94 6.44 -5.12 4.13
CA ALA A 94 5.12 -4.58 4.46
C ALA A 94 5.19 -3.55 5.60
N LEU A 95 6.01 -3.82 6.63
CA LEU A 95 6.22 -2.91 7.76
C LEU A 95 6.97 -1.63 7.35
N TYR A 96 7.97 -1.69 6.48
CA TYR A 96 8.61 -0.48 5.92
C TYR A 96 7.62 0.38 5.12
N LEU A 97 6.73 -0.23 4.32
CA LEU A 97 5.67 0.51 3.62
C LEU A 97 4.67 1.13 4.61
N LEU A 98 4.25 0.40 5.66
CA LEU A 98 3.38 0.92 6.73
C LEU A 98 4.00 2.08 7.53
N LYS A 99 5.33 2.11 7.65
CA LYS A 99 6.12 3.22 8.21
C LYS A 99 6.35 4.37 7.21
N ASN A 100 5.99 4.20 5.93
CA ASN A 100 6.32 5.11 4.82
C ASN A 100 7.85 5.28 4.62
N ASP A 101 8.64 4.29 4.98
CA ASP A 101 10.09 4.25 4.73
C ASP A 101 10.39 3.58 3.37
N LEU A 102 10.09 4.33 2.32
CA LEU A 102 10.23 3.86 0.93
C LEU A 102 11.70 3.67 0.52
N SER A 103 12.63 4.30 1.25
CA SER A 103 14.07 4.16 1.05
C SER A 103 14.57 2.79 1.50
N ASN A 104 14.24 2.38 2.72
CA ASN A 104 14.65 1.07 3.23
C ASN A 104 13.89 -0.07 2.55
N ALA A 105 12.60 0.11 2.22
CA ALA A 105 11.86 -0.82 1.36
C ALA A 105 12.56 -1.08 0.01
N LYS A 106 13.10 -0.03 -0.63
CA LYS A 106 13.80 -0.11 -1.92
C LYS A 106 15.18 -0.79 -1.82
N TRP A 107 15.91 -0.59 -0.73
CA TRP A 107 17.18 -1.29 -0.51
C TRP A 107 16.96 -2.75 -0.11
N LEU A 108 15.93 -3.06 0.68
CA LEU A 108 15.48 -4.43 0.94
C LEU A 108 15.15 -5.15 -0.37
N TRP A 109 14.34 -4.54 -1.25
CA TRP A 109 14.02 -5.13 -2.55
C TRP A 109 15.27 -5.42 -3.39
N LYS A 110 16.32 -4.60 -3.34
CA LYS A 110 17.59 -4.91 -4.01
C LYS A 110 18.30 -6.14 -3.43
N ARG A 111 18.30 -6.32 -2.10
CA ARG A 111 18.98 -7.43 -1.40
C ARG A 111 18.36 -8.80 -1.68
N ILE A 112 17.03 -8.88 -1.79
CA ILE A 112 16.31 -10.16 -1.95
C ILE A 112 16.78 -10.93 -3.22
N PRO A 113 17.16 -12.22 -3.13
CA PRO A 113 17.60 -13.00 -4.28
C PRO A 113 16.53 -13.13 -5.40
N PRO A 114 16.93 -13.23 -6.68
CA PRO A 114 15.99 -13.30 -7.81
C PRO A 114 15.05 -14.52 -7.74
N ALA A 115 15.53 -15.67 -7.26
CA ALA A 115 14.72 -16.86 -7.07
C ALA A 115 13.60 -16.69 -6.02
N VAL A 116 13.82 -15.86 -4.99
CA VAL A 116 12.78 -15.54 -3.99
C VAL A 116 11.73 -14.62 -4.63
N LYS A 117 12.16 -13.65 -5.45
CA LYS A 117 11.27 -12.74 -6.19
C LYS A 117 10.39 -13.49 -7.19
N SER A 118 10.94 -14.41 -7.99
CA SER A 118 10.16 -15.17 -8.98
C SER A 118 9.13 -16.06 -8.31
N ASN A 119 9.50 -16.72 -7.21
CA ASN A 119 8.68 -17.78 -6.61
C ASN A 119 7.61 -17.21 -5.66
N HIS A 120 7.85 -16.06 -5.01
CA HIS A 120 6.90 -15.48 -4.05
C HIS A 120 6.06 -14.36 -4.68
N SER A 121 4.93 -14.71 -5.31
CA SER A 121 4.13 -13.71 -6.04
C SER A 121 3.53 -12.61 -5.15
N GLU A 122 3.24 -12.85 -3.86
CA GLU A 122 2.81 -11.77 -2.94
C GLU A 122 3.88 -10.69 -2.76
N LEU A 123 5.16 -11.07 -2.83
CA LEU A 123 6.30 -10.19 -2.65
C LEU A 123 6.43 -9.24 -3.84
N GLN A 124 6.10 -9.72 -5.05
CA GLN A 124 5.98 -8.89 -6.25
C GLN A 124 4.77 -7.94 -6.16
N SER A 125 3.61 -8.42 -5.72
CA SER A 125 2.41 -7.59 -5.54
C SER A 125 2.65 -6.47 -4.53
N LEU A 126 3.29 -6.77 -3.39
CA LEU A 126 3.64 -5.79 -2.37
C LEU A 126 4.69 -4.78 -2.87
N TRP A 127 5.66 -5.23 -3.68
CA TRP A 127 6.60 -4.33 -4.33
C TRP A 127 5.92 -3.41 -5.37
N ARG A 128 4.88 -3.85 -6.08
CA ARG A 128 4.07 -2.96 -6.95
C ARG A 128 3.44 -1.82 -6.15
N VAL A 129 2.87 -2.10 -4.97
CA VAL A 129 2.40 -1.07 -4.03
C VAL A 129 3.55 -0.12 -3.65
N GLY A 130 4.71 -0.67 -3.29
CA GLY A 130 5.92 0.10 -2.97
C GLY A 130 6.41 1.01 -4.11
N THR A 131 6.30 0.58 -5.37
CA THR A 131 6.65 1.42 -6.53
C THR A 131 5.64 2.54 -6.77
N ALA A 132 4.35 2.29 -6.61
CA ALA A 132 3.32 3.32 -6.78
C ALA A 132 3.35 4.35 -5.63
N LEU A 133 3.70 3.93 -4.41
CA LEU A 133 4.11 4.81 -3.31
C LEU A 133 5.32 5.68 -3.70
N TRP A 134 6.39 5.08 -4.23
CA TRP A 134 7.62 5.79 -4.59
C TRP A 134 7.40 6.86 -5.68
N PHE A 135 6.59 6.56 -6.70
CA PHE A 135 6.25 7.50 -7.77
C PHE A 135 5.13 8.48 -7.42
N GLN A 136 4.56 8.39 -6.21
CA GLN A 136 3.45 9.23 -5.74
C GLN A 136 2.23 9.17 -6.67
N ASP A 137 1.80 7.93 -6.99
CA ASP A 137 0.64 7.65 -7.84
C ASP A 137 -0.48 6.93 -7.03
N PRO A 138 -1.34 7.69 -6.31
CA PRO A 138 -2.39 7.12 -5.48
C PRO A 138 -3.33 6.14 -6.19
N PRO A 139 -3.91 6.41 -7.38
CA PRO A 139 -4.88 5.49 -7.98
C PRO A 139 -4.25 4.14 -8.33
N THR A 140 -3.05 4.09 -8.92
CA THR A 140 -2.33 2.84 -9.19
C THR A 140 -2.04 2.07 -7.91
N ALA A 141 -1.76 2.77 -6.81
CA ALA A 141 -1.43 2.13 -5.54
C ALA A 141 -2.65 1.61 -4.76
N PHE A 142 -3.76 2.37 -4.72
CA PHE A 142 -5.03 1.90 -4.17
C PHE A 142 -5.58 0.71 -4.97
N LEU A 143 -5.35 0.67 -6.29
CA LEU A 143 -5.59 -0.53 -7.09
C LEU A 143 -4.65 -1.67 -6.66
N ALA A 144 -3.33 -1.46 -6.61
CA ALA A 144 -2.37 -2.50 -6.25
C ALA A 144 -2.55 -3.08 -4.82
N MET A 145 -3.06 -2.29 -3.86
CA MET A 145 -3.42 -2.76 -2.51
C MET A 145 -4.70 -3.62 -2.51
N ARG A 146 -5.62 -3.40 -3.46
CA ARG A 146 -6.93 -4.08 -3.57
C ARG A 146 -6.97 -5.21 -4.61
N GLU A 147 -5.98 -5.28 -5.51
CA GLU A 147 -5.91 -6.23 -6.63
C GLU A 147 -5.77 -7.70 -6.18
N ARG A 148 -5.33 -7.94 -4.93
CA ARG A 148 -4.91 -9.25 -4.45
C ARG A 148 -5.49 -9.63 -3.09
N THR A 149 -5.86 -10.90 -2.96
CA THR A 149 -6.03 -11.57 -1.66
C THR A 149 -4.67 -11.75 -0.99
N TRP A 150 -4.42 -10.97 0.06
CA TRP A 150 -3.22 -11.08 0.90
C TRP A 150 -3.36 -12.24 1.90
N SER A 151 -2.25 -12.87 2.25
CA SER A 151 -2.16 -13.77 3.40
C SER A 151 -2.50 -13.05 4.72
N THR A 152 -3.05 -13.77 5.69
CA THR A 152 -3.56 -13.23 6.97
C THR A 152 -2.52 -12.50 7.82
N GLU A 153 -1.24 -12.80 7.64
CA GLU A 153 -0.13 -12.11 8.33
C GLU A 153 0.06 -10.65 7.85
N ILE A 154 -0.42 -10.34 6.64
CA ILE A 154 -0.15 -9.08 5.94
C ILE A 154 -1.42 -8.33 5.58
N SER A 155 -2.57 -9.00 5.49
CA SER A 155 -3.86 -8.38 5.15
C SER A 155 -4.21 -7.20 6.06
N ASP A 156 -3.93 -7.33 7.36
CA ASP A 156 -4.12 -6.24 8.33
C ASP A 156 -3.07 -5.13 8.16
N ILE A 157 -1.82 -5.46 7.82
CA ILE A 157 -0.76 -4.47 7.55
C ILE A 157 -1.10 -3.64 6.30
N VAL A 158 -1.56 -4.26 5.21
CA VAL A 158 -1.97 -3.56 3.97
C VAL A 158 -3.22 -2.72 4.21
N ARG A 159 -4.21 -3.23 4.96
CA ARG A 159 -5.41 -2.47 5.33
C ARG A 159 -5.06 -1.23 6.17
N THR A 160 -4.20 -1.36 7.19
CA THR A 160 -3.74 -0.22 7.98
C THR A 160 -2.89 0.77 7.16
N LEU A 161 -2.10 0.28 6.19
CA LEU A 161 -1.38 1.13 5.23
C LEU A 161 -2.35 1.93 4.34
N GLU A 162 -3.38 1.27 3.80
CA GLU A 162 -4.42 1.91 2.97
C GLU A 162 -5.15 3.02 3.75
N GLU A 163 -5.57 2.73 4.99
CA GLU A 163 -6.21 3.69 5.89
C GLU A 163 -5.28 4.88 6.23
N ARG A 164 -4.01 4.61 6.59
CA ARG A 164 -3.03 5.67 6.90
C ARG A 164 -2.72 6.56 5.70
N TRP A 165 -2.56 5.98 4.52
CA TRP A 165 -2.28 6.75 3.31
C TRP A 165 -3.50 7.54 2.85
N ARG A 166 -4.71 6.97 2.89
CA ARG A 166 -5.95 7.72 2.63
C ARG A 166 -6.08 8.95 3.53
N ASN A 167 -5.78 8.82 4.82
CA ASN A 167 -5.75 9.95 5.74
C ASN A 167 -4.67 10.98 5.37
N ARG A 168 -3.44 10.54 5.06
CA ARG A 168 -2.36 11.41 4.58
C ARG A 168 -2.71 12.18 3.29
N MET A 169 -3.49 11.57 2.38
CA MET A 169 -3.96 12.25 1.16
C MET A 169 -5.08 13.25 1.45
N LEU A 170 -5.99 12.95 2.38
CA LEU A 170 -7.00 13.92 2.86
C LEU A 170 -6.35 15.13 3.55
N ASP A 171 -5.32 14.89 4.39
CA ASP A 171 -4.56 15.95 5.05
C ASP A 171 -3.79 16.82 4.06
N LEU A 172 -3.17 16.19 3.04
CA LEU A 172 -2.51 16.91 1.95
C LEU A 172 -3.50 17.76 1.14
N VAL A 173 -4.71 17.26 0.88
CA VAL A 173 -5.77 18.03 0.22
C VAL A 173 -6.16 19.25 1.08
N GLU A 174 -6.28 19.09 2.40
CA GLU A 174 -6.59 20.17 3.34
C GLU A 174 -5.53 21.30 3.38
N GLU A 175 -4.26 20.96 3.09
CA GLU A 175 -3.14 21.90 3.09
C GLU A 175 -2.82 22.54 1.73
N SER A 176 -3.27 21.94 0.61
CA SER A 176 -2.81 22.32 -0.74
C SER A 176 -3.90 22.77 -1.71
N TYR A 177 -5.18 22.45 -1.46
CA TYR A 177 -6.30 22.87 -2.31
C TYR A 177 -7.24 23.79 -1.53
N SER A 178 -7.66 24.89 -2.15
CA SER A 178 -8.86 25.63 -1.73
C SER A 178 -10.13 25.01 -2.30
N THR A 179 -10.05 24.49 -3.52
CA THR A 179 -11.14 23.81 -4.23
C THR A 179 -10.62 22.55 -4.91
N ILE A 180 -11.41 21.48 -4.88
CA ILE A 180 -11.11 20.22 -5.58
C ILE A 180 -12.40 19.62 -6.17
N THR A 181 -12.32 18.91 -7.30
CA THR A 181 -13.47 18.16 -7.82
C THR A 181 -13.63 16.83 -7.06
N ALA A 182 -14.85 16.31 -6.98
CA ALA A 182 -15.08 14.99 -6.40
C ALA A 182 -14.32 13.88 -7.14
N ASP A 183 -14.18 13.98 -8.47
CA ASP A 183 -13.40 13.07 -9.32
C ASP A 183 -11.90 13.07 -8.96
N SER A 184 -11.32 14.25 -8.72
CA SER A 184 -9.92 14.38 -8.31
C SER A 184 -9.71 13.86 -6.88
N LEU A 185 -10.64 14.16 -5.97
CA LEU A 185 -10.58 13.69 -4.59
C LEU A 185 -10.75 12.16 -4.51
N SER A 186 -11.64 11.58 -5.32
CA SER A 186 -11.79 10.13 -5.52
C SER A 186 -10.45 9.49 -5.92
N ARG A 187 -9.80 10.00 -6.97
CA ARG A 187 -8.49 9.51 -7.45
C ARG A 187 -7.38 9.60 -6.40
N LEU A 188 -7.36 10.66 -5.59
CA LEU A 188 -6.39 10.85 -4.51
C LEU A 188 -6.64 9.97 -3.27
N THR A 189 -7.86 9.45 -3.06
CA THR A 189 -8.25 8.73 -1.84
C THR A 189 -8.58 7.25 -2.06
N GLY A 190 -8.60 6.79 -3.31
CA GLY A 190 -8.94 5.41 -3.70
C GLY A 190 -10.42 5.08 -3.57
N ILE A 191 -11.27 6.09 -3.33
CA ILE A 191 -12.70 5.95 -3.09
C ILE A 191 -13.43 6.10 -4.42
N VAL A 192 -14.19 5.08 -4.83
CA VAL A 192 -14.87 5.04 -6.13
C VAL A 192 -16.23 5.73 -6.07
N GLU A 193 -16.89 5.70 -4.91
CA GLU A 193 -18.26 6.20 -4.77
C GLU A 193 -18.31 7.67 -4.37
N HIS A 194 -18.94 8.51 -5.20
CA HIS A 194 -19.05 9.95 -4.96
C HIS A 194 -19.85 10.29 -3.70
N GLU A 195 -20.73 9.39 -3.23
CA GLU A 195 -21.49 9.57 -1.98
C GLU A 195 -20.58 9.41 -0.75
N GLU A 196 -19.70 8.40 -0.72
CA GLU A 196 -18.68 8.26 0.33
C GLU A 196 -17.74 9.48 0.37
N VAL A 197 -17.34 9.99 -0.81
CA VAL A 197 -16.52 11.21 -0.93
C VAL A 197 -17.25 12.43 -0.35
N ARG A 198 -18.55 12.60 -0.64
CA ARG A 198 -19.40 13.65 -0.03
C ARG A 198 -19.53 13.47 1.48
N ALA A 199 -19.68 12.24 1.98
CA ALA A 199 -19.77 11.94 3.40
C ALA A 199 -18.46 12.26 4.15
N ILE A 200 -17.29 11.96 3.56
CA ILE A 200 -15.98 12.29 4.13
C ILE A 200 -15.72 13.79 4.11
N ALA A 201 -16.04 14.48 3.01
CA ALA A 201 -15.97 15.94 2.94
C ALA A 201 -16.85 16.59 4.04
N SER A 202 -18.05 16.06 4.26
CA SER A 202 -18.97 16.51 5.32
C SER A 202 -18.40 16.26 6.72
N LYS A 203 -17.79 15.10 6.98
CA LYS A 203 -17.09 14.78 8.24
C LYS A 203 -15.87 15.68 8.50
N ARG A 204 -15.15 16.10 7.44
CA ARG A 204 -14.07 17.11 7.49
C ARG A 204 -14.59 18.57 7.56
N GLY A 205 -15.90 18.78 7.52
CA GLY A 205 -16.51 20.12 7.54
C GLY A 205 -16.30 20.93 6.25
N TRP A 206 -15.88 20.31 5.16
CA TRP A 206 -15.75 20.90 3.82
C TRP A 206 -17.13 21.10 3.20
N ILE A 207 -17.27 22.07 2.28
CA ILE A 207 -18.58 22.41 1.68
C ILE A 207 -18.65 21.83 0.27
N CYS A 208 -19.57 20.90 0.05
CA CYS A 208 -19.89 20.40 -1.30
C CYS A 208 -20.78 21.42 -2.03
N LEU A 209 -20.37 21.81 -3.23
CA LEU A 209 -21.11 22.68 -4.15
C LEU A 209 -21.40 21.91 -5.43
N GLU A 210 -22.66 21.88 -5.84
CA GLU A 210 -23.04 21.36 -7.16
C GLU A 210 -22.90 22.49 -8.18
N CYS A 211 -22.03 22.31 -9.17
CA CYS A 211 -21.69 23.33 -10.15
C CYS A 211 -21.93 22.81 -11.57
N SER A 212 -22.63 23.57 -12.42
CA SER A 212 -22.71 23.21 -13.85
C SER A 212 -21.32 23.27 -14.46
N ARG A 213 -20.95 22.27 -15.25
CA ARG A 213 -19.62 22.13 -15.86
C ARG A 213 -19.15 23.40 -16.58
N ASP A 214 -20.07 24.15 -17.19
CA ASP A 214 -19.82 25.37 -17.97
C ASP A 214 -19.24 26.54 -17.14
N GLN A 215 -19.40 26.51 -15.81
CA GLN A 215 -18.86 27.54 -14.90
C GLN A 215 -17.39 27.28 -14.53
N VAL A 216 -16.89 26.05 -14.67
CA VAL A 216 -15.59 25.62 -14.14
C VAL A 216 -14.45 25.89 -15.14
N LYS A 217 -14.14 27.18 -15.35
CA LYS A 217 -12.97 27.59 -16.15
C LYS A 217 -11.66 27.41 -15.37
N SER A 218 -11.02 26.25 -15.50
CA SER A 218 -9.59 26.08 -15.22
C SER A 218 -8.75 26.37 -16.47
N GLN A 219 -7.51 26.82 -16.27
CA GLN A 219 -6.54 26.98 -17.37
C GLN A 219 -5.88 25.62 -17.66
N GLN A 220 -6.31 24.92 -18.72
CA GLN A 220 -5.49 23.94 -19.42
C GLN A 220 -5.96 23.76 -20.87
N ALA A 221 -5.03 23.37 -21.75
CA ALA A 221 -5.21 23.47 -23.19
C ALA A 221 -5.98 22.29 -23.81
N SER A 222 -6.45 22.50 -25.04
CA SER A 222 -7.34 21.61 -25.79
C SER A 222 -6.68 20.33 -26.32
N SER A 223 -7.34 19.20 -26.12
CA SER A 223 -7.45 18.13 -27.13
C SER A 223 -8.78 17.38 -26.97
N SER A 224 -9.28 16.76 -28.04
CA SER A 224 -10.68 16.37 -28.19
C SER A 224 -10.92 14.86 -28.17
N SER A 225 -11.91 14.41 -27.39
CA SER A 225 -12.74 13.25 -27.73
C SER A 225 -14.12 13.37 -27.06
N SER A 226 -15.14 12.74 -27.63
CA SER A 226 -16.56 12.95 -27.27
C SER A 226 -17.16 11.77 -26.51
N MET A 227 -17.73 12.06 -25.34
CA MET A 227 -18.73 11.22 -24.65
C MET A 227 -19.70 12.14 -23.88
N PRO A 228 -21.00 11.82 -23.77
CA PRO A 228 -21.95 12.58 -22.98
C PRO A 228 -21.78 12.30 -21.48
N VAL A 229 -20.80 12.96 -20.86
CA VAL A 229 -20.56 12.91 -19.41
C VAL A 229 -21.64 13.73 -18.68
N PRO A 230 -22.17 13.28 -17.51
CA PRO A 230 -23.14 14.07 -16.74
C PRO A 230 -22.67 15.52 -16.47
N SER A 231 -23.61 16.45 -16.55
CA SER A 231 -23.37 17.91 -16.65
C SER A 231 -22.97 18.59 -15.34
N LEU A 232 -23.08 17.90 -14.20
CA LEU A 232 -22.79 18.44 -12.87
C LEU A 232 -21.40 18.02 -12.40
N ILE A 233 -20.54 18.99 -12.10
CA ILE A 233 -19.30 18.78 -11.37
C ILE A 233 -19.59 19.09 -9.90
N THR A 234 -19.39 18.11 -9.02
CA THR A 234 -19.34 18.38 -7.58
C THR A 234 -17.98 18.98 -7.25
N LEU A 235 -17.98 20.28 -6.91
CA LEU A 235 -16.82 20.95 -6.34
C LEU A 235 -16.87 20.84 -4.81
N ILE A 236 -15.72 20.72 -4.19
CA ILE A 236 -15.56 20.64 -2.74
C ILE A 236 -14.69 21.82 -2.33
N GLN A 237 -15.29 22.77 -1.61
CA GLN A 237 -14.60 23.88 -0.97
C GLN A 237 -13.95 23.35 0.31
N VAL A 238 -12.64 23.23 0.26
CA VAL A 238 -11.80 22.83 1.38
C VAL A 238 -11.64 24.05 2.27
N LYS A 239 -12.12 23.98 3.51
CA LYS A 239 -11.82 25.03 4.49
C LYS A 239 -10.33 24.93 4.84
N PRO A 240 -9.54 26.01 4.74
CA PRO A 240 -8.13 25.96 5.14
C PRO A 240 -8.04 25.60 6.62
N GLY A 241 -7.42 24.46 6.92
CA GLY A 241 -7.28 23.97 8.28
C GLY A 241 -6.54 24.99 9.16
N LYS A 242 -6.93 25.11 10.44
CA LYS A 242 -6.28 26.01 11.41
C LYS A 242 -4.88 25.55 11.85
N LYS A 243 -4.14 24.84 10.99
CA LYS A 243 -2.69 24.73 11.13
C LYS A 243 -2.15 26.14 10.92
N SER A 244 -1.81 26.82 12.03
CA SER A 244 -1.14 28.11 11.97
C SER A 244 0.18 27.89 11.25
N ARG A 245 0.19 28.18 9.94
CA ARG A 245 1.40 28.14 9.12
C ARG A 245 2.19 29.39 9.44
N GLU A 246 2.72 29.39 10.65
CA GLU A 246 3.84 30.21 11.09
C GLU A 246 4.99 29.88 10.14
N ARG A 247 4.98 30.57 9.00
CA ARG A 247 6.14 30.71 8.13
C ARG A 247 7.17 31.38 9.03
N SER A 248 8.00 30.58 9.69
CA SER A 248 9.10 31.04 10.53
C SER A 248 9.78 32.17 9.76
N PRO A 249 9.72 33.43 10.23
CA PRO A 249 10.31 34.50 9.48
C PRO A 249 11.79 34.16 9.35
N GLN A 250 12.34 34.20 8.14
CA GLN A 250 13.79 34.09 7.92
C GLN A 250 14.52 35.36 8.42
N ARG A 251 14.01 35.97 9.49
CA ARG A 251 14.64 36.99 10.30
C ARG A 251 15.88 36.35 10.90
N ARG A 252 17.02 36.90 10.49
CA ARG A 252 18.26 36.89 11.27
C ARG A 252 18.02 37.69 12.56
N ASN A 253 17.27 37.12 13.49
CA ASN A 253 17.24 37.56 14.88
C ASN A 253 18.36 36.81 15.60
N LEU A 254 19.21 37.55 16.29
CA LEU A 254 20.17 36.99 17.23
C LEU A 254 19.39 36.15 18.25
N GLN A 255 19.72 34.87 18.37
CA GLN A 255 19.15 34.03 19.41
C GLN A 255 19.63 34.57 20.76
N PHE A 256 18.69 34.93 21.64
CA PHE A 256 19.00 35.01 23.07
C PHE A 256 19.56 33.64 23.48
N LEU A 257 20.76 33.61 24.07
CA LEU A 257 21.33 32.35 24.52
C LEU A 257 20.40 31.77 25.59
N THR A 258 19.89 30.57 25.34
CA THR A 258 19.19 29.78 26.35
C THR A 258 20.16 29.38 27.45
N GLU A 259 19.66 29.05 28.64
CA GLU A 259 20.53 28.60 29.74
C GLU A 259 21.31 27.34 29.36
N GLU A 260 20.77 26.45 28.50
CA GLU A 260 21.54 25.33 27.93
C GLU A 260 22.77 25.78 27.12
N HIS A 261 22.67 26.89 26.38
CA HIS A 261 23.80 27.39 25.59
C HIS A 261 24.85 28.04 26.50
N LEU A 262 24.44 28.69 27.59
CA LEU A 262 25.36 29.23 28.59
C LEU A 262 26.03 28.12 29.42
N ALA A 263 25.28 27.07 29.78
CA ALA A 263 25.82 25.90 30.47
C ALA A 263 26.87 25.18 29.61
N ARG A 264 26.57 24.90 28.33
CA ARG A 264 27.54 24.30 27.40
C ARG A 264 28.78 25.18 27.21
N LEU A 265 28.64 26.51 27.21
CA LEU A 265 29.80 27.41 27.17
C LEU A 265 30.63 27.33 28.45
N ALA A 266 30.01 27.31 29.63
CA ALA A 266 30.70 27.14 30.91
C ALA A 266 31.47 25.80 30.98
N ASP A 267 30.86 24.71 30.54
CA ASP A 267 31.52 23.40 30.44
C ASP A 267 32.75 23.46 29.50
N THR A 268 32.64 24.12 28.34
CA THR A 268 33.78 24.25 27.41
C THR A 268 34.88 25.16 27.92
N VAL A 269 34.58 26.19 28.74
CA VAL A 269 35.61 27.02 29.38
C VAL A 269 36.32 26.22 30.48
N SER A 270 35.56 25.54 31.34
CA SER A 270 36.09 24.65 32.38
C SER A 270 37.03 23.58 31.82
N TYR A 271 36.70 23.00 30.66
CA TYR A 271 37.53 22.02 29.95
C TYR A 271 38.81 22.60 29.30
N LEU A 272 38.88 23.92 29.09
CA LEU A 272 40.04 24.61 28.49
C LEU A 272 40.93 25.30 29.54
N GLU A 273 40.49 25.40 30.79
CA GLU A 273 41.26 25.93 31.93
C GLU A 273 42.00 24.85 32.74
N THR A 274 41.84 23.56 32.38
CA THR A 274 42.51 22.39 32.99
C THR A 274 43.58 21.77 32.09
#